data_AF-A0A3B9F6Y4-F1
#
_entry.id   AF-A0A3B9F6Y4-F1
#
_cell.length_a   1.000
_cell.length_b   1.000
_cell.length_c   1.000
_cell.angle_alpha   90.00
_cell.angle_beta   90.00
_cell.angle_gamma   90.00
#
_symmetry.space_group_name_H-M   'P 1'
#
loop_
_entity.id
_entity.type
_entity.pdbx_description
1 polymer ?
#
loop_
_entity_poly.entity_id
_entity_poly.type
_entity_poly.pdbx_seq_one_letter_code
_entity_poly.pdbx_strand_id
1 'polypeptide(L)'
;MNLDYPTIDIAPLIDHTLLTSIATSEQVEQWCAEADKFDFASVCVYPIHVKQVAELLHKKKTKVCTVIGFPSGASTPNTKIYEAQEAVENGANELDVVINLGWLKTGKTSELYSEISEICQETEQTV
;
A
#
# COMPACT_ATOMS: atom_id res chain seq x y z
N MET A 1 -7.59 -40.43 -2.07
CA MET A 1 -7.33 -39.78 -0.77
C MET A 1 -7.99 -38.42 -0.83
N ASN A 2 -9.11 -38.23 -0.13
CA ASN A 2 -9.63 -36.89 0.12
C ASN A 2 -8.76 -36.31 1.22
N LEU A 3 -7.98 -35.30 0.87
CA LEU A 3 -7.24 -34.53 1.85
C LEU A 3 -8.22 -33.51 2.43
N ASP A 4 -8.64 -33.73 3.67
CA ASP A 4 -9.38 -32.75 4.47
C ASP A 4 -8.40 -31.64 4.87
N TYR A 5 -8.18 -30.70 3.94
CA TYR A 5 -7.52 -29.45 4.28
C TYR A 5 -8.50 -28.55 5.02
N PRO A 6 -8.09 -27.90 6.12
CA PRO A 6 -8.92 -26.86 6.72
C PRO A 6 -9.22 -25.80 5.66
N THR A 7 -10.49 -25.43 5.51
CA THR A 7 -10.90 -24.29 4.69
C THR A 7 -10.34 -23.03 5.34
N ILE A 8 -9.23 -22.53 4.79
CA ILE A 8 -8.66 -21.24 5.16
C ILE A 8 -9.50 -20.16 4.50
N ASP A 9 -10.01 -19.22 5.29
CA ASP A 9 -10.57 -17.99 4.75
C ASP A 9 -9.40 -17.10 4.30
N ILE A 10 -9.24 -16.98 2.99
CA ILE A 10 -8.12 -16.24 2.39
C ILE A 10 -8.46 -14.77 2.14
N ALA A 11 -9.74 -14.38 2.16
CA ALA A 11 -10.12 -13.02 1.78
C ALA A 11 -9.50 -11.94 2.68
N PRO A 12 -9.46 -12.11 4.02
CA PRO A 12 -8.79 -11.15 4.91
C PRO A 12 -7.25 -11.12 4.79
N LEU A 13 -6.67 -11.88 3.85
CA LEU A 13 -5.24 -11.92 3.55
C LEU A 13 -4.91 -11.34 2.17
N ILE A 14 -5.91 -10.83 1.45
CA ILE A 14 -5.76 -10.31 0.09
C ILE A 14 -5.80 -8.79 0.11
N ASP A 15 -4.77 -8.17 -0.47
CA ASP A 15 -4.77 -6.77 -0.86
C ASP A 15 -5.28 -6.67 -2.31
N HIS A 16 -6.47 -6.08 -2.48
CA HIS A 16 -7.09 -5.95 -3.79
C HIS A 16 -6.48 -4.77 -4.55
N THR A 17 -5.51 -5.08 -5.41
CA THR A 17 -4.61 -4.08 -6.01
C THR A 17 -5.13 -3.51 -7.33
N LEU A 18 -5.06 -2.18 -7.49
CA LEU A 18 -5.25 -1.43 -8.74
C LEU A 18 -4.05 -0.50 -8.98
N LEU A 19 -3.00 -1.03 -9.60
CA LEU A 19 -1.75 -0.30 -9.92
C LEU A 19 -1.52 -0.14 -11.43
N THR A 20 -2.60 0.11 -12.17
CA THR A 20 -2.53 0.57 -13.57
C THR A 20 -2.51 2.10 -13.62
N SER A 21 -1.59 2.68 -14.41
CA SER A 21 -1.43 4.15 -14.50
C SER A 21 -2.58 4.87 -15.21
N ILE A 22 -3.50 4.11 -15.79
CA ILE A 22 -4.69 4.61 -16.50
C ILE A 22 -5.98 4.35 -15.71
N ALA A 23 -5.87 4.00 -14.42
CA ALA A 23 -7.03 3.75 -13.57
C ALA A 23 -7.94 4.98 -13.53
N THR A 24 -9.22 4.78 -13.86
CA THR A 24 -10.23 5.85 -13.76
C THR A 24 -10.89 5.85 -12.38
N SER A 25 -11.56 6.94 -12.04
CA SER A 25 -12.33 7.05 -10.79
C SER A 25 -13.40 5.97 -10.67
N GLU A 26 -14.06 5.59 -11.77
CA GLU A 26 -15.06 4.52 -11.78
C GLU A 26 -14.45 3.14 -11.51
N GLN A 27 -13.22 2.90 -11.98
CA GLN A 27 -12.50 1.67 -11.66
C GLN A 27 -12.11 1.62 -10.18
N VAL A 28 -11.68 2.75 -9.60
CA VAL A 28 -11.40 2.84 -8.16
C VAL A 28 -12.66 2.52 -7.33
N GLU A 29 -13.82 3.06 -7.73
CA GLU A 29 -15.12 2.74 -7.10
C GLU A 29 -15.45 1.25 -7.18
N GLN A 30 -15.28 0.64 -8.36
CA GLN A 30 -15.49 -0.79 -8.55
C GLN A 30 -14.59 -1.62 -7.63
N TRP A 31 -13.30 -1.29 -7.54
CA TRP A 31 -12.34 -2.00 -6.67
C TRP A 31 -12.74 -1.90 -5.19
N CYS A 32 -13.15 -0.71 -4.74
CA CYS A 32 -13.62 -0.52 -3.37
C CYS A 32 -14.90 -1.34 -3.08
N ALA A 33 -15.82 -1.41 -4.04
CA ALA A 33 -17.06 -2.18 -3.89
C ALA A 33 -16.79 -3.69 -3.86
N GLU A 34 -15.86 -4.18 -4.67
CA GLU A 34 -15.44 -5.59 -4.66
C GLU A 34 -14.76 -5.96 -3.35
N ALA A 35 -13.82 -5.14 -2.88
CA ALA A 35 -13.10 -5.41 -1.64
C ALA A 35 -14.01 -5.45 -0.41
N ASP A 36 -14.96 -4.53 -0.32
CA ASP A 36 -15.99 -4.54 0.73
C ASP A 36 -16.92 -5.75 0.62
N LYS A 37 -17.34 -6.11 -0.60
CA LYS A 37 -18.23 -7.27 -0.84
C LYS A 37 -17.59 -8.60 -0.43
N PHE A 38 -16.28 -8.73 -0.62
CA PHE A 38 -15.56 -9.97 -0.35
C PHE A 38 -14.79 -9.95 0.98
N ASP A 39 -14.91 -8.89 1.79
CA ASP A 39 -14.15 -8.72 3.04
C ASP A 39 -12.62 -8.84 2.83
N PHE A 40 -12.09 -8.25 1.75
CA PHE A 40 -10.65 -8.18 1.52
C PHE A 40 -9.95 -7.28 2.54
N ALA A 41 -8.66 -7.57 2.78
CA ALA A 41 -7.85 -6.90 3.79
C ALA A 41 -7.71 -5.40 3.50
N SER A 42 -7.32 -5.08 2.27
CA SER A 42 -7.11 -3.71 1.82
C SER A 42 -7.44 -3.53 0.34
N VAL A 43 -7.54 -2.27 -0.08
CA VAL A 43 -7.45 -1.85 -1.48
C VAL A 43 -6.12 -1.12 -1.66
N CYS A 44 -5.24 -1.66 -2.50
CA CYS A 44 -3.92 -1.09 -2.78
C CYS A 44 -3.93 -0.31 -4.10
N VAL A 45 -3.63 0.99 -4.05
CA VAL A 45 -3.68 1.90 -5.21
C VAL A 45 -2.42 2.75 -5.33
N TYR A 46 -2.31 3.50 -6.43
CA TYR A 46 -1.33 4.60 -6.49
C TYR A 46 -1.73 5.75 -5.55
N PRO A 47 -0.75 6.53 -5.03
CA PRO A 47 -1.00 7.62 -4.08
C PRO A 47 -2.10 8.60 -4.48
N ILE A 48 -2.22 8.91 -5.79
CA ILE A 48 -3.23 9.83 -6.33
C ILE A 48 -4.69 9.40 -6.03
N HIS A 49 -4.93 8.11 -5.81
CA HIS A 49 -6.27 7.57 -5.54
C HIS A 49 -6.56 7.37 -4.05
N VAL A 50 -5.57 7.53 -3.16
CA VAL A 50 -5.70 7.24 -1.73
C VAL A 50 -6.89 7.97 -1.11
N LYS A 51 -7.01 9.27 -1.38
CA LYS A 51 -8.12 10.08 -0.85
C LYS A 51 -9.48 9.56 -1.30
N GLN A 52 -9.62 9.21 -2.59
CA GLN A 52 -10.86 8.66 -3.14
C GLN A 52 -11.20 7.32 -2.48
N VAL A 53 -10.21 6.43 -2.34
CA VAL A 53 -10.39 5.12 -1.68
C VAL A 53 -10.78 5.30 -0.21
N ALA A 54 -10.14 6.21 0.52
CA ALA A 54 -10.45 6.50 1.91
C ALA A 54 -11.89 7.01 2.09
N GLU A 55 -12.36 7.88 1.19
CA GLU A 55 -13.75 8.37 1.19
C GLU A 55 -14.74 7.22 0.91
N LEU A 56 -14.45 6.36 -0.07
CA LEU A 56 -15.30 5.22 -0.45
C LEU A 56 -15.33 4.10 0.59
N LEU A 57 -14.23 3.88 1.31
CA LEU A 57 -14.09 2.86 2.34
C LEU A 57 -14.37 3.38 3.76
N HIS A 58 -14.84 4.62 3.90
CA HIS A 58 -15.16 5.19 5.21
C HIS A 58 -16.17 4.32 5.98
N LYS A 59 -15.79 3.94 7.21
CA LYS A 59 -16.54 3.02 8.12
C LYS A 59 -16.68 1.58 7.62
N LYS A 60 -15.86 1.16 6.65
CA LYS A 60 -15.75 -0.24 6.23
C LYS A 60 -14.59 -0.93 6.96
N LYS A 61 -14.53 -2.26 6.87
CA LYS A 61 -13.44 -3.05 7.46
C LYS A 61 -12.17 -3.04 6.60
N THR A 62 -12.34 -3.01 5.27
CA THR A 62 -11.26 -2.97 4.30
C THR A 62 -10.42 -1.71 4.49
N LYS A 63 -9.11 -1.88 4.56
CA LYS A 63 -8.14 -0.79 4.73
C LYS A 63 -7.76 -0.13 3.42
N VAL A 64 -7.15 1.05 3.52
CA VAL A 64 -6.52 1.75 2.40
C VAL A 64 -5.03 1.44 2.40
N CYS A 65 -4.54 0.83 1.33
CA CYS A 65 -3.11 0.60 1.11
C CYS A 65 -2.64 1.44 -0.10
N THR A 66 -1.39 1.91 -0.07
CA THR A 66 -0.76 2.54 -1.23
C THR A 66 0.70 2.20 -1.31
N VAL A 67 1.25 2.30 -2.51
CA VAL A 67 2.67 2.12 -2.78
C VAL A 67 3.47 3.42 -2.60
N ILE A 68 4.72 3.33 -2.17
CA ILE A 68 5.67 4.45 -2.01
C ILE A 68 6.97 4.16 -2.77
N GLY A 69 7.46 5.12 -3.55
CA GLY A 69 8.66 4.99 -4.38
C GLY A 69 8.54 3.96 -5.50
N PHE A 70 7.32 3.55 -5.84
CA PHE A 70 7.03 2.47 -6.77
C PHE A 70 7.16 2.90 -8.24
N PRO A 71 7.54 1.99 -9.17
CA PRO A 71 7.91 0.58 -8.95
C PRO A 71 9.38 0.36 -8.63
N SER A 72 10.23 1.37 -8.78
CA SER A 72 11.69 1.17 -8.85
C SER A 72 12.40 1.26 -7.51
N GLY A 73 11.84 1.99 -6.54
CA GLY A 73 12.49 2.34 -5.28
C GLY A 73 13.67 3.30 -5.43
N ALA A 74 13.90 3.83 -6.64
CA ALA A 74 15.08 4.65 -6.99
C ALA A 74 14.82 6.17 -6.89
N SER A 75 13.78 6.57 -6.15
CA SER A 75 13.54 7.96 -5.75
C SER A 75 14.50 8.38 -4.61
N THR A 76 14.62 9.69 -4.37
CA THR A 76 15.37 10.17 -3.20
C THR A 76 14.61 9.86 -1.90
N PRO A 77 15.29 9.70 -0.75
CA PRO A 77 14.63 9.49 0.54
C PRO A 77 13.58 10.57 0.85
N ASN A 78 13.93 11.84 0.67
CA ASN A 78 13.01 12.96 0.91
C ASN A 78 11.74 12.88 0.05
N THR A 79 11.85 12.41 -1.19
CA THR A 79 10.69 12.20 -2.06
C THR A 79 9.78 11.11 -1.51
N LYS A 80 10.34 9.98 -1.06
CA LYS A 80 9.55 8.88 -0.48
C LYS A 80 8.91 9.27 0.84
N ILE A 81 9.63 9.99 1.70
CA ILE A 81 9.10 10.49 2.98
C ILE A 81 7.91 11.42 2.74
N TYR A 82 8.04 12.38 1.83
CA TYR A 82 6.93 13.27 1.48
C TYR A 82 5.74 12.51 0.89
N GLU A 83 5.98 11.59 -0.05
CA GLU A 83 4.92 10.75 -0.65
C GLU A 83 4.18 9.93 0.41
N ALA A 84 4.91 9.39 1.39
CA ALA A 84 4.35 8.62 2.50
C ALA A 84 3.53 9.49 3.48
N GLN A 85 4.02 10.69 3.81
CA GLN A 85 3.28 11.65 4.62
C GLN A 85 1.97 12.06 3.94
N GLU A 86 2.03 12.44 2.66
CA GLU A 86 0.85 12.82 1.89
C GLU A 86 -0.15 11.65 1.77
N ALA A 87 0.33 10.42 1.61
CA ALA A 87 -0.53 9.24 1.61
C ALA A 87 -1.29 9.07 2.93
N VAL A 88 -0.61 9.19 4.07
CA VAL A 88 -1.25 9.06 5.39
C VAL A 88 -2.21 10.22 5.66
N GLU A 89 -1.84 11.45 5.32
CA GLU A 89 -2.73 12.61 5.40
C GLU A 89 -4.02 12.42 4.57
N ASN A 90 -3.92 11.73 3.44
CA ASN A 90 -5.05 11.39 2.58
C ASN A 90 -5.84 10.14 3.03
N GLY A 91 -5.40 9.46 4.09
CA GLY A 91 -6.14 8.37 4.72
C GLY A 91 -5.61 6.95 4.45
N ALA A 92 -4.37 6.80 3.96
CA ALA A 92 -3.73 5.49 3.90
C ALA A 92 -3.57 4.88 5.31
N ASN A 93 -3.82 3.58 5.42
CA ASN A 93 -3.60 2.79 6.63
C ASN A 93 -2.35 1.90 6.54
N GLU A 94 -1.91 1.59 5.32
CA GLU A 94 -0.78 0.72 5.03
C GLU A 94 0.04 1.34 3.88
N LEU A 95 1.36 1.22 3.96
CA LEU A 95 2.31 1.79 3.01
C LEU A 95 3.26 0.71 2.48
N ASP A 96 3.10 0.34 1.23
CA ASP A 96 3.97 -0.62 0.53
C ASP A 96 5.19 0.12 -0.04
N VAL A 97 6.27 0.21 0.74
CA VAL A 97 7.47 0.94 0.35
C VAL A 97 8.41 0.09 -0.50
N VAL A 98 8.78 0.57 -1.69
CA VAL A 98 9.82 -0.07 -2.50
C VAL A 98 11.21 0.37 -2.03
N ILE A 99 11.97 -0.57 -1.48
CA ILE A 99 13.35 -0.35 -1.02
C ILE A 99 14.29 0.09 -2.15
N ASN A 100 15.35 0.84 -1.80
CA ASN A 100 16.41 1.13 -2.75
C ASN A 100 17.27 -0.11 -3.05
N LEU A 101 16.95 -0.80 -4.15
CA LEU A 101 17.66 -2.03 -4.57
C LEU A 101 19.14 -1.77 -4.90
N GLY A 102 19.49 -0.57 -5.36
CA GLY A 102 20.88 -0.20 -5.65
C GLY A 102 21.73 -0.16 -4.38
N TRP A 103 21.18 0.39 -3.29
CA TRP A 103 21.81 0.39 -1.98
C TRP A 103 21.96 -1.01 -1.41
N LEU A 104 20.90 -1.82 -1.45
CA LEU A 104 20.97 -3.22 -1.03
C LEU A 104 22.07 -3.98 -1.78
N LYS A 105 22.10 -3.86 -3.11
CA LYS A 105 23.08 -4.53 -3.97
C LYS A 105 24.53 -4.10 -3.70
N THR A 106 24.74 -2.88 -3.23
CA THR A 106 26.07 -2.32 -2.94
C THR A 106 26.44 -2.37 -1.46
N GLY A 107 25.62 -3.01 -0.62
CA GLY A 107 25.89 -3.16 0.82
C GLY A 107 25.64 -1.89 1.64
N LYS A 108 24.93 -0.89 1.09
CA LYS A 108 24.57 0.36 1.76
C LYS A 108 23.34 0.18 2.66
N THR A 109 23.44 -0.75 3.60
CA THR A 109 22.32 -1.14 4.47
C THR A 109 21.98 -0.05 5.49
N SER A 110 22.94 0.79 5.87
CA SER A 110 22.72 1.92 6.79
C SER A 110 21.86 2.99 6.14
N GLU A 111 22.13 3.35 4.89
CA GLU A 111 21.31 4.30 4.13
C GLU A 111 19.91 3.76 3.89
N LEU A 112 19.78 2.48 3.56
CA LEU A 112 18.49 1.82 3.41
C LEU A 112 17.69 1.82 4.72
N TYR A 113 18.33 1.50 5.84
CA TYR A 113 17.71 1.54 7.16
C TYR A 113 17.25 2.96 7.51
N SER A 114 18.08 3.98 7.26
CA SER A 114 17.72 5.38 7.53
C SER A 114 16.46 5.78 6.77
N GLU A 115 16.40 5.51 5.46
CA GLU A 115 15.24 5.83 4.62
C GLU A 115 13.95 5.19 5.16
N ILE A 116 13.97 3.89 5.47
CA ILE A 116 12.78 3.18 5.98
C ILE A 116 12.39 3.65 7.38
N SER A 117 13.36 3.84 8.27
CA SER A 117 13.08 4.26 9.64
C SER A 117 12.53 5.69 9.72
N GLU A 118 13.02 6.60 8.87
CA GLU A 118 12.47 7.95 8.73
C GLU A 118 11.03 7.93 8.21
N ILE A 119 10.71 7.09 7.22
CA ILE A 119 9.32 6.92 6.76
C ILE A 119 8.42 6.46 7.91
N CYS A 120 8.81 5.44 8.68
CA CYS A 120 8.02 4.97 9.82
C CYS A 120 7.84 6.06 10.89
N GLN A 121 8.90 6.80 11.20
CA GLN A 121 8.87 7.84 12.22
C GLN A 121 7.96 9.02 11.82
N GLU A 122 8.04 9.46 10.57
CA GLU A 122 7.30 10.63 10.08
C GLU A 122 5.82 10.34 9.78
N THR A 123 5.45 9.07 9.62
CA THR A 123 4.08 8.66 9.29
C THR A 123 3.34 7.97 10.43
N GLU A 124 4.06 7.57 11.48
CA GLU A 124 3.56 6.67 12.53
C GLU A 124 3.00 5.34 11.99
N GLN A 125 3.35 4.97 10.76
CA GLN A 125 2.99 3.70 10.13
C GLN A 125 4.14 2.71 10.18
N THR A 126 3.82 1.43 10.27
CA THR A 126 4.79 0.36 9.97
C THR A 126 4.74 0.09 8.47
N VAL A 127 5.91 -0.02 7.86
CA VAL A 127 6.10 -0.32 6.43
C VAL A 127 6.78 -1.67 6.22
#